data_AF-A0A959C9R0-F1
#
_entry.id   AF-A0A959C9R0-F1
#
_cell.length_a   1.000
_cell.length_b   1.000
_cell.length_c   1.000
_cell.angle_alpha   90.00
_cell.angle_beta   90.00
_cell.angle_gamma   90.00
#
_symmetry.space_group_name_H-M   'P 1'
#
loop_
_entity.id
_entity.type
_entity.pdbx_description
1 polymer ?
#
loop_
_entity_poly.entity_id
_entity_poly.type
_entity_poly.pdbx_seq_one_letter_code
_entity_poly.pdbx_strand_id
1 'polypeptide(L)'
;GSKEQDWRPYELVPVAPERGLWKVDEKNSIAMESFLLGPKFLCWFVVQGSRVLCTYEKTGDDTMVFEVVSGPEKETSSTGNTVQGEEEIPEVKTYPFSVFQRAVLKKQ
;
A
#
# COMPACT_ATOMS: atom_id res chain seq x y z
N GLY A 1 24.24 13.65 -4.28
CA GLY A 1 23.13 14.25 -5.01
C GLY A 1 22.81 15.58 -4.36
N SER A 2 22.63 16.63 -5.16
CA SER A 2 22.35 17.99 -4.72
C SER A 2 21.19 18.06 -3.73
N LYS A 3 21.35 18.89 -2.69
CA LYS A 3 20.36 19.19 -1.65
C LYS A 3 19.33 20.23 -2.14
N GLU A 4 18.74 20.02 -3.30
CA GLU A 4 17.50 20.73 -3.65
C GLU A 4 16.34 19.88 -3.12
N GLN A 5 15.42 20.51 -2.39
CA GLN A 5 14.24 19.81 -1.85
C GLN A 5 13.49 19.17 -3.02
N ASP A 6 13.42 17.83 -3.04
CA ASP A 6 12.57 17.05 -3.94
C ASP A 6 11.10 17.23 -3.50
N TRP A 7 10.60 18.47 -3.65
CA TRP A 7 9.20 18.77 -3.44
C TRP A 7 8.44 18.26 -4.65
N ARG A 8 7.67 17.20 -4.43
CA ARG A 8 6.78 16.63 -5.44
C ARG A 8 5.37 17.14 -5.20
N PRO A 9 4.67 17.63 -6.24
CA PRO A 9 3.30 18.11 -6.13
C PRO A 9 2.33 16.92 -6.11
N TYR A 10 2.42 16.09 -5.07
CA TYR A 10 1.46 15.01 -4.84
C TYR A 10 0.06 15.58 -4.70
N GLU A 11 -0.90 15.04 -5.45
CA GLU A 11 -2.31 15.40 -5.35
C GLU A 11 -3.12 14.19 -4.92
N LEU A 12 -3.99 14.38 -3.93
CA LEU A 12 -5.02 13.40 -3.58
C LEU A 12 -6.30 13.73 -4.36
N VAL A 13 -6.56 12.96 -5.41
CA VAL A 13 -7.69 13.15 -6.32
C VAL A 13 -8.87 12.29 -5.87
N PRO A 14 -10.07 12.88 -5.66
CA PRO A 14 -11.28 12.12 -5.38
C PRO A 14 -11.72 11.33 -6.61
N VAL A 15 -12.01 10.03 -6.44
CA VAL A 15 -12.54 9.17 -7.52
C VAL A 15 -13.96 8.72 -7.20
N ALA A 16 -14.14 8.07 -6.05
CA ALA A 16 -15.44 7.78 -5.45
C ALA A 16 -15.30 7.82 -3.92
N PRO A 17 -15.15 9.02 -3.32
CA PRO A 17 -14.90 9.20 -1.89
C PRO A 17 -15.93 8.53 -0.99
N GLU A 18 -17.18 8.46 -1.43
CA GLU A 18 -18.29 7.80 -0.74
C GLU A 18 -18.11 6.27 -0.64
N ARG A 19 -17.29 5.70 -1.52
CA ARG A 19 -16.85 4.29 -1.48
C ARG A 19 -15.44 4.14 -0.90
N GLY A 20 -14.87 5.23 -0.39
CA GLY A 20 -13.49 5.27 0.10
C GLY A 20 -12.43 5.19 -1.01
N LEU A 21 -12.76 5.39 -2.28
CA LEU A 21 -11.80 5.31 -3.38
C LEU A 21 -11.24 6.68 -3.76
N TRP A 22 -9.92 6.77 -3.75
CA TRP A 22 -9.14 7.96 -4.09
C TRP A 22 -7.98 7.58 -5.00
N LYS A 23 -7.31 8.60 -5.55
CA LYS A 23 -6.08 8.42 -6.32
C LYS A 23 -4.99 9.35 -5.80
N VAL A 24 -3.79 8.82 -5.59
CA VAL A 24 -2.59 9.63 -5.34
C VAL A 24 -1.90 9.84 -6.69
N ASP A 25 -1.87 11.08 -7.16
CA ASP A 25 -1.23 11.47 -8.43
C ASP A 25 0.12 12.14 -8.13
N GLU A 26 1.22 11.53 -8.61
CA GLU A 26 2.56 12.05 -8.41
C GLU A 26 2.95 13.12 -9.45
N LYS A 27 2.07 13.41 -10.43
CA LYS A 27 2.31 14.35 -11.55
C LYS A 27 3.50 14.01 -12.44
N ASN A 28 3.91 12.74 -12.45
CA ASN A 28 5.02 12.22 -13.26
C ASN A 28 4.60 11.01 -14.10
N SER A 29 3.32 10.93 -14.48
CA SER A 29 2.63 9.78 -15.10
C SER A 29 2.34 8.60 -14.17
N ILE A 30 2.77 8.64 -12.91
CA ILE A 30 2.38 7.67 -11.88
C ILE A 30 1.16 8.19 -11.14
N ALA A 31 0.11 7.38 -11.12
CA ALA A 31 -1.05 7.62 -10.29
C ALA A 31 -1.54 6.28 -9.74
N MET A 32 -1.77 6.22 -8.43
CA MET A 32 -2.07 4.99 -7.70
C MET A 32 -3.42 5.09 -7.00
N GLU A 33 -4.26 4.08 -7.15
CA GLU A 33 -5.49 3.95 -6.39
C GLU A 33 -5.18 3.72 -4.91
N SER A 34 -5.91 4.46 -4.07
CA SER A 34 -5.83 4.36 -2.61
C SER A 34 -7.23 4.21 -2.04
N PHE A 35 -7.33 3.43 -0.97
CA PHE A 35 -8.59 2.97 -0.39
C PHE A 35 -8.68 3.38 1.07
N LEU A 36 -9.74 4.09 1.43
CA LEU A 36 -10.14 4.34 2.81
C LEU A 36 -11.01 3.17 3.28
N LEU A 37 -10.43 2.26 4.07
CA LEU A 37 -11.10 1.10 4.64
C LEU A 37 -11.06 1.19 6.17
N GLY A 38 -12.22 1.46 6.78
CA GLY A 38 -12.31 1.73 8.21
C GLY A 38 -11.47 2.97 8.58
N PRO A 39 -10.59 2.89 9.59
CA PRO A 39 -9.76 4.03 9.99
C PRO A 39 -8.49 4.19 9.14
N LYS A 40 -8.21 3.27 8.21
CA LYS A 40 -6.96 3.23 7.44
C LYS A 40 -7.16 3.68 5.99
N PHE A 41 -6.27 4.55 5.54
CA PHE A 41 -6.07 4.87 4.14
C PHE A 41 -4.89 4.05 3.61
N LEU A 42 -5.13 3.26 2.56
CA LEU A 42 -4.25 2.17 2.13
C LEU A 42 -3.90 2.36 0.64
N CYS A 43 -2.64 2.17 0.29
CA CYS A 43 -2.19 2.09 -1.09
C CYS A 43 -1.35 0.83 -1.25
N TRP A 44 -1.76 -0.08 -2.14
CA TRP A 44 -1.10 -1.37 -2.34
C TRP A 44 -0.77 -1.54 -3.81
N PHE A 45 0.52 -1.53 -4.14
CA PHE A 45 0.98 -1.47 -5.52
C PHE A 45 2.27 -2.25 -5.71
N VAL A 46 2.64 -2.42 -6.98
CA VAL A 46 3.90 -3.03 -7.39
C VAL A 46 4.67 -2.04 -8.24
N VAL A 47 5.96 -1.87 -7.94
CA VAL A 47 6.88 -1.08 -8.76
C VAL A 47 8.22 -1.81 -8.85
N GLN A 48 8.70 -2.01 -10.07
CA GLN A 48 9.99 -2.69 -10.34
C GLN A 48 10.17 -4.03 -9.58
N GLY A 49 9.10 -4.84 -9.50
CA GLY A 49 9.13 -6.14 -8.80
C GLY A 49 9.10 -6.06 -7.27
N SER A 50 8.91 -4.88 -6.69
CA SER A 50 8.65 -4.68 -5.26
C SER A 50 7.17 -4.47 -5.04
N ARG A 51 6.55 -5.29 -4.19
CA ARG A 51 5.19 -5.10 -3.69
C ARG A 51 5.26 -4.25 -2.43
N VAL A 52 4.52 -3.13 -2.44
CA VAL A 52 4.55 -2.12 -1.39
C VAL A 52 3.14 -1.86 -0.90
N LEU A 53 2.96 -1.91 0.42
CA LEU A 53 1.76 -1.46 1.12
C LEU A 53 2.12 -0.22 1.95
N CYS A 54 1.49 0.89 1.62
CA CYS A 54 1.50 2.11 2.43
C CYS A 54 0.20 2.19 3.21
N THR A 55 0.27 2.50 4.51
CA THR A 55 -0.92 2.71 5.34
C THR A 55 -0.81 4.02 6.10
N TYR A 56 -1.93 4.73 6.20
CA TYR A 56 -2.09 5.93 7.01
C TYR A 56 -3.27 5.72 7.94
N GLU A 57 -3.10 6.01 9.22
CA GLU A 57 -4.15 5.90 10.21
C GLU A 57 -4.17 7.14 11.09
N LYS A 58 -5.28 7.87 11.10
CA LYS A 58 -5.45 8.99 12.03
C LYS A 58 -5.63 8.43 13.44
N THR A 59 -4.67 8.67 14.32
CA THR A 59 -4.65 8.14 15.69
C THR A 59 -5.06 9.15 16.76
N GLY A 60 -5.33 10.39 16.35
CA GLY A 60 -5.79 11.48 17.21
C GLY A 60 -6.10 12.71 16.35
N ASP A 61 -6.46 13.83 16.98
CA ASP A 61 -6.91 15.02 16.24
C ASP A 61 -5.84 15.56 15.26
N ASP A 62 -4.57 15.56 15.71
CA ASP A 62 -3.41 16.08 14.97
C ASP A 62 -2.30 15.03 14.79
N THR A 63 -2.59 13.75 15.02
CA THR A 63 -1.60 12.66 14.89
C THR A 63 -2.05 11.60 13.89
N MET A 64 -1.08 11.12 13.13
CA MET A 64 -1.28 10.06 12.15
C MET A 64 -0.11 9.09 12.20
N VAL A 65 -0.39 7.80 12.20
CA VAL A 65 0.62 6.76 11.99
C VAL A 65 0.72 6.49 10.50
N PHE A 66 1.95 6.52 9.97
CA PHE A 66 2.28 6.13 8.61
C PHE A 66 3.18 4.92 8.64
N GLU A 67 2.82 3.88 7.90
CA GLU A 67 3.59 2.64 7.79
C GLU A 67 3.82 2.26 6.33
N VAL A 68 5.01 1.75 6.05
CA VAL A 68 5.36 1.13 4.77
C VAL A 68 5.83 -0.28 5.05
N VAL A 69 5.19 -1.23 4.38
CA VAL A 69 5.61 -2.63 4.38
C VAL A 69 5.88 -3.03 2.94
N SER A 70 7.02 -3.62 2.66
CA SER A 70 7.32 -4.07 1.31
C SER A 70 8.15 -5.35 1.26
N GLY A 71 8.13 -5.97 0.09
CA GLY A 71 8.96 -7.10 -0.24
C GLY A 71 8.88 -7.44 -1.72
N PRO A 72 9.63 -8.47 -2.16
CA PRO A 72 9.53 -8.97 -3.53
C PRO A 72 8.08 -9.30 -3.93
N GLU A 73 7.70 -8.96 -5.17
CA GLU A 73 6.45 -9.44 -5.79
C GLU A 73 6.49 -10.95 -6.06
N LYS A 74 7.69 -11.54 -6.10
CA LYS A 74 7.88 -12.98 -6.22
C LYS A 74 7.47 -13.70 -4.93
N GLU A 75 6.69 -14.76 -5.07
CA GLU A 75 6.26 -15.63 -3.98
C GLU A 75 7.44 -16.40 -3.34
N THR A 76 7.37 -16.59 -2.03
CA THR A 76 8.25 -17.48 -1.26
C THR A 76 7.84 -18.93 -1.45
N SER A 77 6.54 -19.19 -1.51
CA SER A 77 5.96 -20.52 -1.66
C SER A 77 4.58 -20.44 -2.30
N SER A 78 4.21 -21.53 -2.96
CA SER A 78 2.85 -21.81 -3.40
C SER A 78 2.42 -23.16 -2.83
N THR A 79 1.25 -23.20 -2.20
CA THR A 79 0.64 -24.41 -1.64
C THR A 79 -0.83 -24.50 -2.07
N GLY A 80 -1.50 -25.61 -1.75
CA GLY A 80 -2.83 -25.89 -2.30
C GLY A 80 -2.72 -26.33 -3.75
N ASN A 81 -3.71 -25.97 -4.58
CA ASN A 81 -3.83 -26.45 -5.95
C ASN A 81 -3.87 -28.00 -6.03
N THR A 82 -4.60 -28.60 -5.10
CA THR A 82 -4.77 -30.05 -4.96
C THR A 82 -6.22 -30.39 -4.68
N VAL A 83 -6.57 -31.67 -4.79
CA VAL A 83 -7.86 -32.20 -4.35
C VAL A 83 -7.68 -32.85 -2.99
N GLN A 84 -8.57 -32.53 -2.03
CA GLN A 84 -8.60 -33.17 -0.71
C GLN A 84 -10.01 -33.73 -0.47
N GLY A 85 -10.15 -35.05 -0.61
CA GLY A 85 -11.47 -35.70 -0.61
C GLY A 85 -12.24 -35.34 -1.88
N GLU A 86 -13.41 -34.72 -1.73
CA GLU A 86 -14.25 -34.24 -2.84
C GLU A 86 -14.09 -32.74 -3.12
N GLU A 87 -13.23 -32.04 -2.36
CA GLU A 87 -13.04 -30.59 -2.47
C GLU A 87 -11.77 -30.24 -3.28
N GLU A 88 -11.91 -29.27 -4.18
CA GLU A 88 -10.78 -28.61 -4.84
C GLU A 88 -10.23 -27.49 -3.94
N ILE A 89 -8.95 -27.59 -3.58
CA ILE A 89 -8.26 -26.63 -2.73
C ILE A 89 -7.58 -25.57 -3.61
N PRO A 90 -7.91 -24.28 -3.46
CA PRO A 90 -7.33 -23.22 -4.28
C PRO A 90 -5.83 -23.07 -4.03
N GLU A 91 -5.12 -22.55 -5.02
CA GLU A 91 -3.72 -22.17 -4.86
C GLU A 91 -3.58 -20.98 -3.89
N VAL A 92 -2.67 -21.09 -2.94
CA VAL A 92 -2.31 -20.00 -2.01
C VAL A 92 -0.85 -19.65 -2.21
N LYS A 93 -0.59 -18.41 -2.62
CA LYS A 93 0.76 -17.85 -2.78
C LYS A 93 1.11 -16.99 -1.58
N THR A 94 2.29 -17.25 -1.00
CA THR A 94 2.83 -16.47 0.11
C THR A 94 3.95 -15.58 -0.40
N TYR A 95 3.95 -14.30 0.00
CA TYR A 95 4.94 -13.32 -0.45
C TYR A 95 5.79 -12.84 0.73
N PRO A 96 7.11 -12.70 0.58
CA PRO A 96 7.98 -12.32 1.69
C PRO A 96 7.87 -10.82 2.00
N PHE A 97 8.06 -10.47 3.26
CA PHE A 97 8.34 -9.10 3.68
C PHE A 97 9.84 -8.92 3.87
N SER A 98 10.40 -7.83 3.37
CA SER A 98 11.80 -7.46 3.56
C SER A 98 11.99 -6.10 4.22
N VAL A 99 10.95 -5.26 4.25
CA VAL A 99 11.01 -3.91 4.81
C VAL A 99 9.77 -3.64 5.65
N PHE A 100 9.98 -3.05 6.82
CA PHE A 100 8.95 -2.43 7.65
C PHE A 100 9.46 -1.06 8.12
N GLN A 101 8.73 -0.01 7.82
CA GLN A 101 9.00 1.35 8.28
C GLN A 101 7.75 1.92 8.93
N ARG A 102 7.93 2.69 10.01
CA ARG A 102 6.85 3.33 10.75
C ARG A 102 7.25 4.73 11.18
N ALA A 103 6.35 5.69 10.99
CA ALA A 103 6.49 7.06 11.45
C ALA A 103 5.20 7.54 12.13
N VAL A 104 5.35 8.46 13.08
CA VAL A 104 4.24 9.23 13.64
C VAL A 104 4.33 10.64 13.09
N LEU A 105 3.34 11.01 12.29
CA LEU A 105 3.21 12.33 11.68
C LEU A 105 2.37 13.20 12.61
N LYS A 106 2.79 14.45 12.77
CA LYS A 106 2.05 15.48 13.49
C LYS A 106 1.75 16.63 12.54
N LYS A 107 0.54 17.17 12.65
CA LYS A 107 0.17 18.39 11.92
C LYS A 107 1.09 19.55 12.35
N GLN A 108 1.59 20.32 11.39
CA GLN A 108 2.33 21.57 11.65
C GLN A 108 1.39 22.73 11.92
#